data_AF-A0A8S3K1W2-F1
#
_entry.id   AF-A0A8S3K1W2-F1
#
_cell.length_a   1.000
_cell.length_b   1.000
_cell.length_c   1.000
_cell.angle_alpha   90.00
_cell.angle_beta   90.00
_cell.angle_gamma   90.00
#
_symmetry.space_group_name_H-M   'P 1'
#
loop_
_entity.id
_entity.type
_entity.pdbx_description
1 polymer ?
#
loop_
_entity_poly.entity_id
_entity_poly.type
_entity_poly.pdbx_seq_one_letter_code
_entity_poly.pdbx_strand_id
1 'polypeptide(L)'
;KGDLAKKKIYPTLWWLYRDGFLPERIRFIGYARSQITVAKIFEHAAIYMKVEKHERETFEKFVELNSYCAGSYDAEKDFQHLNDEANRLSKQESAHRLFYLALPPSVYESVTELISKHCRPKP
;
A
#
# COMPACT_ATOMS: atom_id res chain seq x y z
N LYS A 1 -8.61 -7.17 -1.90
CA LYS A 1 -9.18 -8.55 -2.00
C LYS A 1 -8.17 -9.66 -1.75
N GLY A 2 -6.85 -9.43 -1.86
CA GLY A 2 -5.87 -10.48 -1.58
C GLY A 2 -5.93 -10.97 -0.13
N ASP A 3 -6.09 -12.27 0.05
CA ASP A 3 -6.24 -12.87 1.38
C ASP A 3 -4.94 -12.74 2.19
N LEU A 4 -3.78 -12.86 1.52
CA LEU A 4 -2.46 -12.59 2.09
C LEU A 4 -2.34 -11.15 2.59
N ALA A 5 -2.80 -10.17 1.81
CA ALA A 5 -2.73 -8.76 2.20
C ALA A 5 -3.53 -8.49 3.48
N LYS A 6 -4.78 -8.98 3.52
CA LYS A 6 -5.69 -8.83 4.67
C LYS A 6 -5.17 -9.52 5.93
N LYS A 7 -4.71 -10.77 5.82
CA LYS A 7 -4.38 -11.64 6.97
C LYS A 7 -2.95 -11.48 7.47
N LYS A 8 -2.03 -10.99 6.65
CA LYS A 8 -0.60 -10.94 6.97
C LYS A 8 0.02 -9.58 6.69
N ILE A 9 -0.09 -9.03 5.49
CA ILE A 9 0.66 -7.81 5.12
C ILE A 9 0.21 -6.60 5.95
N TYR A 10 -1.08 -6.25 5.93
CA TYR A 10 -1.58 -5.11 6.70
C TYR A 10 -1.38 -5.28 8.21
N PRO A 11 -1.62 -6.46 8.82
CA PRO A 11 -1.26 -6.72 10.21
C PRO A 11 0.22 -6.52 10.52
N THR A 12 1.13 -7.02 9.68
CA THR A 12 2.58 -6.82 9.87
C THR A 12 2.97 -5.35 9.76
N LEU A 13 2.41 -4.61 8.79
CA LEU A 13 2.67 -3.17 8.66
C LEU A 13 2.16 -2.38 9.85
N TRP A 14 0.99 -2.77 10.40
CA TRP A 14 0.48 -2.20 11.65
C TRP A 14 1.43 -2.44 12.82
N TRP A 15 1.90 -3.67 13.03
CA TRP A 15 2.81 -3.97 14.13
C TRP A 15 4.13 -3.20 14.02
N LEU A 16 4.70 -3.12 12.81
CA LEU A 16 5.90 -2.32 12.57
C LEU A 16 5.67 -0.83 12.84
N TYR A 17 4.50 -0.30 12.46
CA TYR A 17 4.15 1.10 12.71
C TYR A 17 3.95 1.37 14.20
N ARG A 18 3.17 0.53 14.87
CA ARG A 18 2.90 0.62 16.31
C ARG A 18 4.19 0.57 17.14
N ASP A 19 5.11 -0.33 16.78
CA ASP A 19 6.34 -0.56 17.52
C ASP A 19 7.46 0.44 17.14
N GLY A 20 7.18 1.41 16.26
CA GLY A 20 8.12 2.47 15.89
C GLY A 20 9.27 2.04 14.98
N PHE A 21 9.13 0.92 14.27
CA PHE A 21 10.17 0.39 13.36
C PHE A 21 10.09 0.96 11.93
N LEU A 22 9.13 1.86 11.67
CA LEU A 22 8.98 2.51 10.37
C LEU A 22 9.45 3.97 10.44
N PRO A 23 9.98 4.52 9.33
CA PRO A 23 10.34 5.93 9.27
C PRO A 23 9.14 6.84 9.56
N GLU A 24 9.38 8.01 10.17
CA GLU A 24 8.33 8.99 10.48
C GLU A 24 7.55 9.42 9.23
N ARG A 25 8.24 9.53 8.08
CA ARG A 25 7.65 9.92 6.80
C ARG A 25 7.32 8.68 5.95
N ILE A 26 6.36 7.88 6.40
CA ILE A 26 5.89 6.71 5.65
C ILE A 26 4.49 6.93 5.06
N ARG A 27 4.26 6.28 3.91
CA ARG A 27 2.98 6.20 3.20
C ARG A 27 2.78 4.77 2.72
N PHE A 28 1.54 4.31 2.76
CA PHE A 28 1.17 2.99 2.26
C PHE A 28 0.16 3.16 1.12
N ILE A 29 0.38 2.48 0.01
CA ILE A 29 -0.52 2.50 -1.13
C ILE A 29 -0.92 1.07 -1.44
N GLY A 30 -2.19 0.72 -1.23
CA GLY A 30 -2.75 -0.52 -1.71
C GLY A 30 -3.09 -0.42 -3.20
N TYR A 31 -2.76 -1.44 -3.97
CA TYR A 31 -3.07 -1.49 -5.41
C TYR A 31 -3.71 -2.82 -5.79
N ALA A 32 -4.88 -2.80 -6.42
CA ALA A 32 -5.49 -3.98 -7.04
C ALA A 32 -6.61 -3.62 -8.02
N ARG A 33 -7.03 -4.59 -8.83
CA ARG A 33 -8.16 -4.43 -9.80
C ARG A 33 -9.51 -4.06 -9.18
N SER A 34 -9.71 -4.32 -7.90
CA SER A 34 -11.01 -4.13 -7.25
C SER A 34 -11.20 -2.67 -6.84
N GLN A 35 -12.36 -2.11 -7.15
CA GLN A 35 -12.76 -0.80 -6.63
C GLN A 35 -13.22 -0.96 -5.17
N ILE A 36 -12.33 -0.68 -4.22
CA ILE A 36 -12.62 -0.69 -2.77
C ILE A 36 -11.99 0.52 -2.10
N THR A 37 -12.52 0.89 -0.93
CA THR A 37 -12.00 2.01 -0.14
C THR A 37 -11.02 1.53 0.93
N VAL A 38 -10.16 2.44 1.40
CA VAL A 38 -9.28 2.19 2.56
C VAL A 38 -10.10 1.75 3.78
N ALA A 39 -11.22 2.42 4.06
CA ALA A 39 -12.13 2.03 5.13
C ALA A 39 -12.58 0.56 5.02
N LYS A 40 -12.92 0.09 3.81
CA LYS A 40 -13.32 -1.31 3.58
C LYS A 40 -12.16 -2.28 3.75
N ILE A 41 -10.93 -1.88 3.43
CA ILE A 41 -9.73 -2.69 3.67
C ILE A 41 -9.56 -2.92 5.17
N PHE A 42 -9.63 -1.83 5.95
CA PHE A 42 -9.41 -1.88 7.39
C PHE A 42 -10.55 -2.54 8.16
N GLU A 43 -11.80 -2.43 7.70
CA GLU A 43 -12.93 -3.21 8.24
C GLU A 43 -12.63 -4.71 8.26
N HIS A 44 -11.95 -5.22 7.23
CA HIS A 44 -11.62 -6.63 7.11
C HIS A 44 -10.25 -7.02 7.68
N ALA A 45 -9.29 -6.10 7.72
CA ALA A 45 -7.94 -6.36 8.18
C ALA A 45 -7.76 -6.16 9.69
N ALA A 46 -8.54 -5.25 10.31
CA ALA A 46 -8.44 -4.89 11.73
C ALA A 46 -8.58 -6.09 12.67
N ILE A 47 -9.39 -7.09 12.31
CA ILE A 47 -9.57 -8.31 13.09
C ILE A 47 -8.27 -9.12 13.26
N TYR A 48 -7.30 -8.97 12.35
CA TYR A 48 -6.01 -9.65 12.41
C TYR A 48 -4.90 -8.79 13.05
N MET A 49 -5.15 -7.50 13.24
CA MET A 49 -4.17 -6.54 13.76
C MET A 49 -4.04 -6.58 15.28
N LYS A 50 -5.06 -7.10 15.98
CA LYS A 50 -5.11 -7.20 17.46
C LYS A 50 -4.90 -5.84 18.13
N VAL A 51 -5.57 -4.80 17.62
CA VAL A 51 -5.48 -3.43 18.14
C VAL A 51 -6.05 -3.39 19.57
N GLU A 52 -5.24 -2.94 20.52
CA GLU A 52 -5.65 -2.75 21.91
C GLU A 52 -6.35 -1.39 22.12
N LYS A 53 -7.13 -1.26 23.20
CA LYS A 53 -7.90 -0.04 23.47
C LYS A 53 -7.03 1.21 23.54
N HIS A 54 -5.84 1.09 24.12
CA HIS A 54 -4.89 2.20 24.29
C HIS A 54 -4.16 2.56 22.99
N GLU A 55 -4.23 1.71 21.96
CA GLU A 55 -3.57 1.91 20.66
C GLU A 55 -4.48 2.61 19.64
N ARG A 56 -5.74 2.91 20.00
CA ARG A 56 -6.78 3.32 19.05
C ARG A 56 -6.43 4.61 18.29
N GLU A 57 -5.89 5.62 18.97
CA GLU A 57 -5.47 6.87 18.31
C GLU A 57 -4.30 6.63 17.35
N THR A 58 -3.34 5.79 17.73
CA THR A 58 -2.23 5.39 16.86
C THR A 58 -2.72 4.60 15.66
N PHE A 59 -3.73 3.76 15.86
CA PHE A 59 -4.35 3.00 14.79
C PHE A 59 -5.11 3.90 13.79
N GLU A 60 -5.84 4.89 14.27
CA GLU A 60 -6.53 5.86 13.42
C GLU A 60 -5.52 6.64 12.57
N LYS A 61 -4.41 7.10 13.16
CA LYS A 61 -3.29 7.69 12.42
C LYS A 61 -2.70 6.72 11.38
N PHE A 62 -2.52 5.45 11.72
CA PHE A 62 -2.06 4.44 10.75
C PHE A 62 -3.00 4.34 9.55
N VAL A 63 -4.31 4.29 9.78
CA VAL A 63 -5.33 4.23 8.72
C VAL A 63 -5.24 5.46 7.80
N GLU A 64 -5.02 6.66 8.36
CA GLU A 64 -4.85 7.90 7.57
C GLU A 64 -3.60 7.90 6.68
N LEU A 65 -2.55 7.15 7.04
CA LEU A 65 -1.34 7.00 6.23
C LEU A 65 -1.53 6.05 5.03
N ASN A 66 -2.67 5.36 4.95
CA ASN A 66 -2.98 4.41 3.89
C ASN A 66 -3.84 5.05 2.81
N SER A 67 -3.44 4.85 1.55
CA SER A 67 -4.19 5.21 0.35
C SER A 67 -4.43 3.97 -0.50
N TYR A 68 -5.34 4.06 -1.48
CA TYR A 68 -5.67 2.93 -2.33
C TYR A 68 -5.92 3.38 -3.77
N CYS A 69 -5.29 2.68 -4.71
CA CYS A 69 -5.48 2.85 -6.14
C CYS A 69 -6.10 1.57 -6.72
N ALA A 70 -7.21 1.73 -7.45
CA ALA A 70 -7.75 0.65 -8.26
C ALA A 70 -7.17 0.73 -9.68
N GLY A 71 -6.68 -0.39 -10.19
CA GLY A 71 -6.08 -0.46 -11.53
C GLY A 71 -5.76 -1.89 -11.98
N SER A 72 -5.58 -2.07 -13.28
CA SER A 72 -5.21 -3.34 -13.91
C SER A 72 -3.72 -3.67 -13.72
N TYR A 73 -3.32 -4.89 -14.08
CA TYR A 73 -1.92 -5.34 -14.00
C TYR A 73 -1.20 -5.31 -15.35
N ASP A 74 -1.86 -4.79 -16.37
CA ASP A 74 -1.46 -4.82 -17.78
C ASP A 74 -1.66 -3.47 -18.50
N ALA A 75 -2.27 -2.47 -17.87
CA ALA A 75 -2.50 -1.16 -18.48
C ALA A 75 -1.48 -0.12 -18.00
N GLU A 76 -0.74 0.47 -18.93
CA GLU A 76 0.24 1.53 -18.63
C GLU A 76 -0.36 2.73 -17.87
N LYS A 77 -1.58 3.13 -18.25
CA LYS A 77 -2.29 4.28 -17.66
C LYS A 77 -2.53 4.10 -16.16
N ASP A 78 -2.76 2.87 -15.71
CA ASP A 78 -3.05 2.59 -14.31
C ASP A 78 -1.76 2.68 -13.46
N PHE A 79 -0.61 2.31 -14.01
CA PHE A 79 0.69 2.48 -13.36
C PHE A 79 1.17 3.94 -13.37
N GLN A 80 0.82 4.71 -14.41
CA GLN A 80 1.02 6.17 -14.42
C GLN A 80 0.21 6.83 -13.29
N HIS A 81 -1.06 6.46 -13.14
CA HIS A 81 -1.89 6.94 -12.04
C HIS A 81 -1.33 6.54 -10.67
N LEU A 82 -0.83 5.30 -10.51
CA LEU A 82 -0.15 4.87 -9.28
C LEU A 82 1.09 5.72 -8.98
N ASN A 83 1.88 6.05 -10.01
CA ASN A 83 3.05 6.91 -9.86
C ASN A 83 2.66 8.34 -9.43
N ASP A 84 1.61 8.90 -10.04
CA ASP A 84 1.11 10.24 -9.71
C ASP A 84 0.61 10.29 -8.27
N GLU A 85 -0.10 9.26 -7.82
CA GLU A 85 -0.54 9.16 -6.43
C GLU A 85 0.66 9.05 -5.46
N ALA A 86 1.67 8.25 -5.81
CA ALA A 86 2.90 8.14 -5.01
C ALA A 86 3.63 9.48 -4.89
N ASN A 87 3.74 10.24 -5.98
CA ASN A 87 4.34 11.58 -5.98
C ASN A 87 3.53 12.58 -5.15
N ARG A 88 2.20 12.54 -5.27
CA ARG A 88 1.28 13.39 -4.50
C ARG A 88 1.44 13.17 -2.99
N LEU A 89 1.60 11.90 -2.58
CA LEU A 89 1.70 11.51 -1.18
C LEU A 89 3.09 11.76 -0.58
N SER A 90 4.17 11.62 -1.36
CA SER A 90 5.53 11.86 -0.87
C SER A 90 5.79 13.34 -0.59
N LYS A 91 5.14 14.26 -1.33
CA LYS A 91 5.40 15.72 -1.30
C LYS A 91 6.90 16.07 -1.46
N GLN A 92 7.70 15.14 -1.98
CA GLN A 92 9.14 15.25 -2.19
C GLN A 92 9.45 14.68 -3.56
N GLU A 93 10.42 15.31 -4.25
CA GLU A 93 10.87 14.87 -5.58
C GLU A 93 11.42 13.46 -5.58
N SER A 94 12.04 13.00 -4.48
CA SER A 94 12.48 11.63 -4.30
C SER A 94 11.99 11.03 -2.99
N ALA A 95 11.42 9.84 -3.07
CA ALA A 95 11.05 9.01 -1.92
C ALA A 95 11.46 7.57 -2.22
N HIS A 96 11.96 6.86 -1.22
CA HIS A 96 12.25 5.44 -1.34
C HIS A 96 10.93 4.67 -1.54
N ARG A 97 10.86 3.81 -2.55
CA ARG A 97 9.66 3.04 -2.89
C ARG A 97 9.94 1.55 -2.72
N LEU A 98 9.15 0.88 -1.89
CA LEU A 98 9.17 -0.57 -1.73
C LEU A 98 7.89 -1.14 -2.34
N PHE A 99 8.04 -1.95 -3.39
CA PHE A 99 6.92 -2.63 -4.04
C PHE A 99 6.79 -4.06 -3.51
N TYR A 100 5.68 -4.36 -2.81
CA TYR A 100 5.38 -5.70 -2.33
C TYR A 100 4.40 -6.41 -3.27
N LEU A 101 4.86 -7.39 -4.04
CA LEU A 101 4.07 -8.10 -5.05
C LEU A 101 3.27 -9.25 -4.45
N ALA A 102 2.20 -8.95 -3.71
CA ALA A 102 1.25 -9.95 -3.20
C ALA A 102 0.28 -10.44 -4.30
N LEU A 103 0.84 -10.90 -5.42
CA LEU A 103 0.14 -11.26 -6.66
C LEU A 103 0.43 -12.72 -7.04
N PRO A 104 -0.39 -13.36 -7.92
CA PRO A 104 -0.02 -14.66 -8.47
C PRO A 104 1.21 -14.53 -9.40
N PRO A 105 2.07 -15.57 -9.51
CA PRO A 105 3.28 -15.51 -10.35
C PRO A 105 3.02 -15.17 -11.83
N SER A 106 1.85 -15.52 -12.36
CA SER A 106 1.48 -15.30 -13.76
C SER A 106 1.44 -13.84 -14.20
N VAL A 107 1.42 -12.88 -13.26
CA VAL A 107 1.42 -11.44 -13.57
C VAL A 107 2.72 -10.74 -13.17
N TYR A 108 3.73 -11.47 -12.69
CA TYR A 108 4.96 -10.84 -12.19
C TYR A 108 5.73 -10.11 -13.27
N GLU A 109 5.88 -10.72 -14.43
CA GLU A 109 6.59 -10.12 -15.57
C GLU A 109 5.94 -8.79 -15.99
N SER A 110 4.65 -8.82 -16.34
CA SER A 110 3.92 -7.63 -16.77
C SER A 110 3.95 -6.51 -15.72
N VAL A 111 3.74 -6.86 -14.44
CA VAL A 111 3.72 -5.88 -13.34
C VAL A 111 5.10 -5.29 -13.11
N THR A 112 6.16 -6.10 -13.12
CA THR A 112 7.53 -5.60 -12.86
C THR A 112 8.03 -4.72 -13.99
N GLU A 113 7.71 -5.05 -15.25
CA GLU A 113 8.00 -4.20 -16.41
C GLU A 113 7.30 -2.84 -16.31
N LEU A 114 6.00 -2.83 -15.97
CA LEU A 114 5.23 -1.59 -15.84
C LEU A 114 5.70 -0.74 -14.65
N ILE A 115 6.02 -1.35 -13.50
CA ILE A 115 6.64 -0.65 -12.37
C ILE A 115 7.97 -0.03 -12.79
N SER A 116 8.79 -0.79 -13.52
CA SER A 116 10.09 -0.32 -13.99
C SER A 116 9.97 0.89 -14.93
N LYS A 117 8.99 0.84 -15.85
CA LYS A 117 8.75 1.88 -16.86
C LYS A 117 8.13 3.15 -16.28
N HIS A 118 7.18 3.04 -15.35
CA HIS A 118 6.34 4.17 -14.96
C HIS A 118 6.44 4.59 -13.49
N CYS A 119 6.87 3.71 -12.59
CA CYS A 119 6.79 3.95 -11.13
C CYS A 119 8.14 4.09 -10.43
N ARG A 120 9.27 4.10 -11.16
CA ARG A 120 10.57 4.39 -10.56
C ARG A 120 10.66 5.88 -10.18
N PRO A 121 11.16 6.22 -8.97
CA PRO A 121 11.45 7.60 -8.64
C PRO A 121 12.46 8.14 -9.66
N LYS A 122 12.32 9.41 -10.06
CA LYS A 122 13.34 10.06 -10.88
C LYS A 122 14.62 10.22 -10.05
N PRO A 123 15.81 10.01 -10.65
CA PRO A 123 17.08 10.24 -9.99
C PRO A 123 17.25 11.70 -9.57
#